data_AF-A0A8I2YJ91-F1
#
_entry.id   AF-A0A8I2YJ91-F1
#
_cell.length_a   1.000
_cell.length_b   1.000
_cell.length_c   1.000
_cell.angle_alpha   90.00
_cell.angle_beta   90.00
_cell.angle_gamma   90.00
#
_symmetry.space_group_name_H-M   'P 1'
#
loop_
_entity.id
_entity.type
_entity.pdbx_description
1 polymer ?
#
loop_
_entity_poly.entity_id
_entity_poly.type
_entity_poly.pdbx_seq_one_letter_code
_entity_poly.pdbx_strand_id
1 'polypeptide(L)'
;MLGQITAYASAQMSAQFHTHIFSIHLMPQIAQILHWDREGIVVTGPISYYDNLAFVNFFLCYSQASPQECGANTTILPATEQEAELARKKLELPPDTWMFKTEIMKTETAAGQPTTQICGYCQFSCFLPLCDLPAGHATCACPAYHIELDHIVYLKDLWCIVTEGIVPEGDIYAVLNKAGVPHVPTCITSGEV
;
A
#
# COMPACT_ATOMS: atom_id res chain seq x y z
N MET A 1 -16.99 18.20 10.57
CA MET A 1 -15.60 18.50 10.17
C MET A 1 -14.75 17.25 10.13
N LEU A 2 -14.64 16.48 11.22
CA LEU A 2 -13.82 15.27 11.28
C LEU A 2 -14.14 14.25 10.16
N GLY A 3 -15.43 13.96 9.94
CA GLY A 3 -15.85 13.02 8.88
C GLY A 3 -15.49 13.44 7.44
N GLN A 4 -15.35 14.74 7.16
CA GLN A 4 -14.95 15.20 5.82
C GLN A 4 -13.44 15.04 5.59
N ILE A 5 -12.62 15.37 6.59
CA ILE A 5 -11.17 15.23 6.49
C ILE A 5 -10.82 13.74 6.32
N THR A 6 -11.44 12.87 7.11
CA THR A 6 -11.30 11.42 6.96
C THR A 6 -11.74 10.94 5.56
N ALA A 7 -12.87 11.44 5.04
CA ALA A 7 -13.33 11.06 3.70
C ALA A 7 -12.36 11.49 2.59
N TYR A 8 -11.77 12.69 2.68
CA TYR A 8 -10.76 13.13 1.71
C TYR A 8 -9.48 12.32 1.80
N ALA A 9 -9.00 12.06 3.02
CA ALA A 9 -7.82 11.23 3.24
C ALA A 9 -8.02 9.82 2.65
N SER A 10 -9.19 9.24 2.90
CA SER A 10 -9.57 7.93 2.35
C SER A 10 -9.59 7.92 0.83
N ALA A 11 -10.26 8.90 0.21
CA ALA A 11 -10.34 8.99 -1.25
C ALA A 11 -8.95 9.11 -1.89
N GLN A 12 -8.03 9.87 -1.28
CA GLN A 12 -6.67 10.01 -1.79
C GLN A 12 -5.87 8.71 -1.67
N MET A 13 -5.95 8.02 -0.53
CA MET A 13 -5.26 6.74 -0.32
C MET A 13 -5.85 5.59 -1.15
N SER A 14 -7.13 5.65 -1.52
CA SER A 14 -7.77 4.68 -2.43
C SER A 14 -7.51 4.98 -3.90
N ALA A 15 -7.24 6.24 -4.27
CA ALA A 15 -7.04 6.66 -5.65
C ALA A 15 -5.58 6.56 -6.13
N GLN A 16 -4.62 6.42 -5.22
CA GLN A 16 -3.19 6.32 -5.53
C GLN A 16 -2.48 5.48 -4.48
N PHE A 17 -1.45 4.72 -4.87
CA PHE A 17 -0.65 3.94 -3.92
C PHE A 17 0.18 4.86 -3.02
N HIS A 18 -0.31 5.10 -1.81
CA HIS A 18 0.39 5.87 -0.78
C HIS A 18 0.61 5.04 0.48
N THR A 19 1.79 5.17 1.08
CA THR A 19 2.08 4.65 2.42
C THR A 19 1.52 5.58 3.50
N HIS A 20 1.58 6.88 3.24
CA HIS A 20 1.05 7.92 4.10
C HIS A 20 0.65 9.15 3.26
N ILE A 21 -0.15 10.05 3.84
CA ILE A 21 -0.51 11.34 3.23
C ILE A 21 -0.53 12.44 4.28
N PHE A 22 -0.35 13.68 3.83
CA PHE A 22 -0.48 14.86 4.69
C PHE A 22 -1.77 15.61 4.40
N SER A 23 -2.44 16.09 5.44
CA SER A 23 -3.53 17.06 5.35
C SER A 23 -3.23 18.26 6.23
N ILE A 24 -3.74 19.43 5.84
CA ILE A 24 -3.55 20.65 6.62
C ILE A 24 -4.90 21.10 7.16
N HIS A 25 -4.97 21.23 8.49
CA HIS A 25 -6.11 21.84 9.15
C HIS A 25 -5.80 23.29 9.49
N LEU A 26 -6.48 24.21 8.80
CA LEU A 26 -6.32 25.65 8.98
C LEU A 26 -7.43 26.22 9.84
N MET A 27 -7.03 27.00 10.84
CA MET A 27 -7.90 27.81 11.69
C MET A 27 -7.36 29.24 11.73
N PRO A 28 -8.10 30.22 12.26
CA PRO A 28 -7.56 31.57 12.41
C PRO A 28 -6.24 31.55 13.20
N GLN A 29 -5.17 32.04 12.59
CA GLN A 29 -3.82 32.18 13.15
C GLN A 29 -3.04 30.90 13.42
N ILE A 30 -3.67 29.72 13.37
CA ILE A 30 -3.02 28.45 13.65
C ILE A 30 -3.25 27.42 12.54
N ALA A 31 -2.24 26.60 12.30
CA ALA A 31 -2.30 25.44 11.42
C ALA A 31 -1.91 24.18 12.20
N GLN A 32 -2.49 23.04 11.82
CA GLN A 32 -2.04 21.72 12.25
C GLN A 32 -1.78 20.87 11.02
N ILE A 33 -0.68 20.14 11.05
CA ILE A 33 -0.33 19.16 10.02
C ILE A 33 -0.79 17.80 10.52
N LEU A 34 -1.55 17.12 9.69
CA LEU A 34 -2.13 15.81 9.93
C LEU A 34 -1.36 14.81 9.05
N HIS A 35 -0.58 13.94 9.66
CA HIS A 35 0.05 12.80 9.01
C HIS A 35 -0.87 11.60 9.14
N TRP A 36 -1.37 11.11 8.01
CA TRP A 36 -2.20 9.92 7.94
C TRP A 36 -1.37 8.76 7.43
N ASP A 37 -1.42 7.64 8.13
CA ASP A 37 -0.95 6.35 7.64
C ASP A 37 -2.06 5.32 7.87
N ARG A 38 -1.80 4.05 7.57
CA ARG A 38 -2.79 2.99 7.80
C ARG A 38 -3.00 2.66 9.28
N GLU A 39 -2.11 3.08 10.18
CA GLU A 39 -2.27 2.88 11.62
C GLU A 39 -3.18 3.95 12.25
N GLY A 40 -3.21 5.15 11.66
CA GLY A 40 -3.98 6.23 12.22
C GLY A 40 -3.65 7.61 11.67
N ILE A 41 -3.81 8.57 12.56
CA ILE A 41 -3.50 9.97 12.31
C ILE A 41 -2.64 10.51 13.44
N VAL A 42 -1.50 11.09 13.08
CA VAL A 42 -0.67 11.86 14.00
C VAL A 42 -0.85 13.33 13.65
N VAL A 43 -1.17 14.15 14.66
CA VAL A 43 -1.45 15.57 14.47
C VAL A 43 -0.42 16.39 15.22
N THR A 44 0.19 17.38 14.56
CA THR A 44 1.09 18.31 15.23
C THR A 44 0.34 19.15 16.27
N GLY A 45 1.07 19.66 17.26
CA GLY A 45 0.57 20.79 18.06
C GLY A 45 0.20 21.99 17.16
N PRO A 46 -0.61 22.94 17.66
CA PRO A 46 -0.95 24.14 16.91
C PRO A 46 0.29 24.96 16.52
N ILE A 47 0.41 25.31 15.24
CA ILE A 47 1.51 26.10 14.69
C ILE A 47 0.99 27.49 14.32
N SER A 48 1.50 28.56 14.95
CA SER A 48 1.20 29.93 14.51
C SER A 48 1.86 30.17 13.14
N TYR A 49 1.09 30.37 12.08
CA TYR A 49 1.65 30.64 10.76
C TYR A 49 2.04 32.12 10.55
N TYR A 50 1.84 32.98 11.56
CA TYR A 50 2.31 34.37 11.55
C TYR A 50 3.72 34.51 12.14
N ASP A 51 3.99 33.78 13.22
CA ASP A 51 5.20 33.97 14.03
C ASP A 51 6.18 32.80 13.94
N ASN A 52 5.77 31.68 13.34
CA ASN A 52 6.56 30.47 13.25
C ASN A 52 6.76 30.03 11.80
N LEU A 53 8.02 29.98 11.37
CA LEU A 53 8.40 29.51 10.04
C LEU A 53 8.18 28.01 9.84
N ALA A 54 7.89 27.22 10.89
CA ALA A 54 7.67 25.78 10.79
C ALA A 54 6.59 25.41 9.75
N PHE A 55 5.52 26.19 9.66
CA PHE A 55 4.45 25.93 8.69
C PHE A 55 4.92 26.16 7.25
N VAL A 56 5.68 27.24 6.99
CA VAL A 56 6.24 27.53 5.67
C VAL A 56 7.36 26.54 5.31
N ASN A 57 8.21 26.21 6.28
CA ASN A 57 9.29 25.25 6.13
C ASN A 57 8.76 23.87 5.78
N PHE A 58 7.61 23.46 6.34
CA PHE A 58 6.96 22.21 5.94
C PHE A 58 6.69 22.17 4.44
N PHE A 59 6.05 23.19 3.85
CA PHE A 59 5.81 23.20 2.40
C PHE A 59 7.08 23.30 1.58
N LEU A 60 8.08 24.04 2.07
CA LEU A 60 9.38 24.13 1.40
C LEU A 60 10.06 22.76 1.35
N CYS A 61 10.15 22.07 2.48
CA CYS A 61 10.68 20.72 2.56
C CYS A 61 9.85 19.75 1.72
N TYR A 62 8.51 19.79 1.83
CA TYR A 62 7.61 18.94 1.05
C TYR A 62 7.78 19.13 -0.46
N SER A 63 7.98 20.36 -0.93
CA SER A 63 8.21 20.64 -2.36
C SER A 63 9.53 20.10 -2.91
N GLN A 64 10.49 19.86 -2.02
CA GLN A 64 11.82 19.33 -2.35
C GLN A 64 11.96 17.85 -2.00
N ALA A 65 10.99 17.30 -1.27
CA ALA A 65 10.99 15.93 -0.84
C ALA A 65 10.82 14.99 -2.03
N SER A 66 11.42 13.80 -1.92
CA SER A 66 11.21 12.72 -2.88
C SER A 66 9.74 12.25 -2.87
N PRO A 67 9.27 11.58 -3.94
CA PRO A 67 7.94 10.97 -3.95
C PRO A 67 7.67 10.07 -2.74
N GLN A 68 8.68 9.30 -2.31
CA GLN A 68 8.60 8.40 -1.15
C GLN A 68 8.39 9.18 0.15
N GLU A 69 9.13 10.27 0.35
CA GLU A 69 8.95 11.16 1.51
C GLU A 69 7.62 11.93 1.47
N CYS A 70 7.05 12.13 0.28
CA CYS A 70 5.69 12.64 0.10
C CYS A 70 4.61 11.56 0.30
N GLY A 71 5.03 10.31 0.50
CA GLY A 71 4.17 9.16 0.78
C GLY A 71 3.79 8.30 -0.40
N ALA A 72 4.30 8.55 -1.61
CA ALA A 72 4.08 7.65 -2.74
C ALA A 72 4.75 6.30 -2.50
N ASN A 73 4.00 5.22 -2.69
CA ASN A 73 4.58 3.88 -2.72
C ASN A 73 5.24 3.66 -4.09
N THR A 74 6.57 3.54 -4.10
CA THR A 74 7.35 3.38 -5.33
C THR A 74 7.68 1.94 -5.71
N THR A 75 7.27 0.97 -4.91
CA THR A 75 7.43 -0.46 -5.22
C THR A 75 6.28 -1.02 -6.04
N ILE A 76 5.24 -0.20 -6.26
CA ILE A 76 4.16 -0.44 -7.21
C ILE A 76 4.34 0.50 -8.39
N LEU A 77 4.64 -0.07 -9.55
CA LEU A 77 4.92 0.67 -10.78
C LEU A 77 3.87 0.33 -11.85
N PRO A 78 3.58 1.23 -12.79
CA PRO A 78 2.77 0.87 -13.96
C PRO A 78 3.42 -0.29 -14.72
N ALA A 79 2.64 -1.31 -15.07
CA ALA A 79 3.11 -2.40 -15.92
C ALA A 79 3.36 -1.88 -17.34
N THR A 80 4.32 -2.47 -18.07
CA THR A 80 4.48 -2.16 -19.50
C THR A 80 3.26 -2.64 -20.29
N GLU A 81 2.97 -2.07 -21.46
CA GLU A 81 1.76 -2.45 -22.23
C GLU A 81 1.75 -3.94 -22.59
N GLN A 82 2.91 -4.53 -22.88
CA GLN A 82 3.04 -5.96 -23.19
C GLN A 82 2.70 -6.84 -21.98
N GLU A 83 3.24 -6.48 -20.82
CA GLU A 83 2.95 -7.13 -19.54
C GLU A 83 1.47 -6.99 -19.16
N ALA A 84 0.91 -5.79 -19.34
CA ALA A 84 -0.47 -5.47 -19.05
C ALA A 84 -1.45 -6.24 -19.95
N GLU A 85 -1.21 -6.30 -21.26
CA GLU A 85 -2.04 -7.04 -22.21
C GLU A 85 -2.07 -8.53 -21.88
N LEU A 86 -0.90 -9.12 -21.56
CA LEU A 86 -0.81 -10.51 -21.16
C LEU A 86 -1.59 -10.78 -19.86
N ALA A 87 -1.41 -9.93 -18.85
CA ALA A 87 -2.08 -10.07 -17.57
C ALA A 87 -3.61 -9.90 -17.70
N ARG A 88 -4.09 -8.90 -18.45
CA ARG A 88 -5.53 -8.71 -18.73
C ARG A 88 -6.13 -9.94 -19.41
N LYS A 89 -5.44 -10.51 -20.40
CA LYS A 89 -5.88 -11.72 -21.09
C LYS A 89 -5.98 -12.92 -20.15
N LYS A 90 -5.00 -13.11 -19.27
CA LYS A 90 -4.95 -14.24 -18.32
C LYS A 90 -5.98 -14.09 -17.20
N LEU A 91 -6.24 -12.87 -16.74
CA LEU A 91 -7.20 -12.55 -15.68
C LEU A 91 -8.61 -12.28 -16.20
N GLU A 92 -8.84 -12.36 -17.52
CA GLU A 92 -10.12 -12.07 -18.19
C GLU A 92 -10.66 -10.66 -17.88
N LEU A 93 -9.76 -9.67 -17.82
CA LEU A 93 -10.08 -8.27 -17.50
C LEU A 93 -10.35 -7.42 -18.75
N PRO A 94 -11.13 -6.32 -18.64
CA PRO A 94 -11.31 -5.36 -19.72
C PRO A 94 -9.99 -4.78 -20.24
N PRO A 95 -9.88 -4.48 -21.55
CA PRO A 95 -8.63 -4.06 -22.20
C PRO A 95 -8.11 -2.68 -21.72
N ASP A 96 -8.99 -1.85 -21.15
CA ASP A 96 -8.69 -0.52 -20.60
C ASP A 96 -8.31 -0.54 -19.11
N THR A 97 -8.32 -1.72 -18.47
CA THR A 97 -7.94 -1.87 -17.07
C THR A 97 -6.47 -1.46 -16.87
N TRP A 98 -6.23 -0.52 -15.95
CA TRP A 98 -4.88 -0.17 -15.55
C TRP A 98 -4.22 -1.33 -14.80
N MET A 99 -3.00 -1.66 -15.18
CA MET A 99 -2.24 -2.77 -14.61
C MET A 99 -0.97 -2.24 -13.95
N PHE A 100 -0.67 -2.78 -12.79
CA PHE A 100 0.48 -2.42 -11.98
C PHE A 100 1.36 -3.63 -11.74
N LYS A 101 2.65 -3.41 -11.68
CA LYS A 101 3.70 -4.38 -11.43
C LYS A 101 4.32 -4.08 -10.08
N THR A 102 4.54 -5.14 -9.30
CA THR A 102 5.30 -5.09 -8.06
C THR A 102 6.30 -6.23 -8.02
N GLU A 103 7.45 -5.97 -7.40
CA GLU A 103 8.52 -6.94 -7.22
C GLU A 103 8.62 -7.27 -5.75
N ILE A 104 8.29 -8.51 -5.39
CA ILE A 104 8.36 -8.96 -4.01
C ILE A 104 9.72 -9.62 -3.81
N MET A 105 10.56 -8.98 -2.99
CA MET A 105 11.80 -9.58 -2.51
C MET A 105 11.47 -10.64 -1.46
N LYS A 106 12.02 -11.83 -1.60
CA LYS A 106 11.84 -12.89 -0.60
C LYS A 106 12.60 -12.52 0.67
N THR A 107 11.98 -12.75 1.82
CA THR A 107 12.66 -12.67 3.13
C THR A 107 13.87 -13.62 3.17
N GLU A 108 14.90 -13.25 3.95
CA GLU A 108 16.21 -13.92 3.99
C GLU A 108 16.16 -15.45 4.22
N THR A 109 15.06 -15.95 4.78
CA THR A 109 14.77 -17.38 4.99
C THR A 109 14.53 -18.17 3.70
N ALA A 110 14.17 -17.52 2.59
CA ALA A 110 13.92 -18.14 1.30
C ALA A 110 14.84 -17.55 0.23
N ALA A 111 16.11 -17.97 0.21
CA ALA A 111 17.11 -17.63 -0.80
C ALA A 111 16.60 -17.91 -2.24
N GLY A 112 15.97 -16.91 -2.86
CA GLY A 112 15.38 -17.02 -4.18
C GLY A 112 15.32 -15.66 -4.87
N GLN A 113 15.28 -15.69 -6.20
CA GLN A 113 15.18 -14.49 -7.04
C GLN A 113 13.91 -13.68 -6.71
N PRO A 114 13.96 -12.34 -6.87
CA PRO A 114 12.79 -11.48 -6.71
C PRO A 114 11.70 -11.92 -7.67
N THR A 115 10.47 -12.04 -7.17
CA THR A 115 9.33 -12.51 -7.95
C THR A 115 8.49 -11.33 -8.40
N THR A 116 8.35 -11.19 -9.71
CA THR A 116 7.49 -10.16 -10.32
C THR A 116 6.04 -10.61 -10.37
N GLN A 117 5.13 -9.79 -9.86
CA GLN A 117 3.70 -9.99 -9.96
C GLN A 117 3.03 -8.77 -10.60
N ILE A 118 2.06 -9.02 -11.49
CA ILE A 118 1.24 -7.98 -12.09
C ILE A 118 -0.17 -8.11 -11.53
N CYS A 119 -0.69 -7.04 -10.95
CA CYS A 119 -2.07 -6.96 -10.51
C CYS A 119 -2.80 -5.86 -11.29
N GLY A 120 -4.11 -6.03 -11.47
CA GLY A 120 -4.95 -4.92 -11.92
C GLY A 120 -4.99 -3.84 -10.85
N TYR A 121 -5.29 -2.61 -11.25
CA TYR A 121 -5.59 -1.55 -10.31
C TYR A 121 -6.74 -2.00 -9.43
N CYS A 122 -6.43 -2.28 -8.17
CA CYS A 122 -7.36 -2.85 -7.23
C CYS A 122 -8.28 -1.75 -6.67
N GLN A 123 -8.90 -0.96 -7.54
CA GLN A 123 -9.82 0.11 -7.15
C GLN A 123 -11.22 -0.40 -6.85
N PHE A 124 -11.48 -1.69 -7.07
CA PHE A 124 -12.78 -2.28 -6.83
C PHE A 124 -12.67 -3.52 -5.96
N SER A 125 -12.91 -3.28 -4.68
CA SER A 125 -13.69 -4.16 -3.83
C SER A 125 -13.15 -5.59 -3.69
N CYS A 126 -12.27 -5.79 -2.70
CA CYS A 126 -12.70 -6.76 -1.69
C CYS A 126 -14.11 -6.34 -1.25
N PHE A 127 -15.06 -7.27 -1.26
CA PHE A 127 -16.51 -7.08 -1.05
C PHE A 127 -16.92 -6.48 0.33
N LEU A 128 -16.07 -5.68 0.96
CA LEU A 128 -16.25 -5.12 2.28
C LEU A 128 -16.06 -3.59 2.23
N PRO A 129 -17.08 -2.78 2.54
CA PRO A 129 -17.04 -1.31 2.55
C PRO A 129 -16.16 -0.72 3.68
N LEU A 130 -15.24 -1.51 4.24
CA LEU A 130 -14.32 -1.12 5.32
C LEU A 130 -12.90 -0.79 4.83
N CYS A 131 -12.55 -1.10 3.58
CA CYS A 131 -11.22 -0.80 3.02
C CYS A 131 -11.00 0.68 2.68
N ASP A 132 -12.09 1.47 2.63
CA ASP A 132 -12.06 2.91 2.33
C ASP A 132 -11.91 3.78 3.58
N LEU A 133 -11.44 3.23 4.70
CA LEU A 133 -11.02 4.05 5.83
C LEU A 133 -9.52 4.34 5.70
N PRO A 134 -9.07 5.56 6.07
CA PRO A 134 -7.66 5.91 5.92
C PRO A 134 -6.79 5.14 6.93
N ALA A 135 -7.39 4.77 8.08
CA ALA A 135 -6.78 3.98 9.14
C ALA A 135 -7.56 2.68 9.39
N GLY A 136 -6.84 1.59 9.63
CA GLY A 136 -7.39 0.25 9.89
C GLY A 136 -6.56 -0.85 9.22
N HIS A 137 -7.08 -2.08 9.23
CA HIS A 137 -6.46 -3.19 8.49
C HIS A 137 -6.65 -2.96 6.99
N ALA A 138 -5.71 -2.23 6.38
CA ALA A 138 -5.65 -1.93 4.95
C ALA A 138 -5.21 -3.16 4.15
N THR A 139 -5.86 -4.30 4.39
CA THR A 139 -5.63 -5.51 3.60
C THR A 139 -6.34 -5.35 2.27
N CYS A 140 -5.55 -5.27 1.21
CA CYS A 140 -6.01 -5.29 -0.17
C CYS A 140 -5.63 -6.64 -0.76
N ALA A 141 -6.63 -7.42 -1.18
CA ALA A 141 -6.36 -8.72 -1.78
C ALA A 141 -7.04 -8.85 -3.14
N CYS A 142 -6.31 -9.36 -4.12
CA CYS A 142 -6.79 -9.48 -5.49
C CYS A 142 -6.14 -10.64 -6.24
N PRO A 143 -6.82 -11.16 -7.28
CA PRO A 143 -6.16 -11.98 -8.28
C PRO A 143 -5.04 -11.19 -8.96
N ALA A 144 -3.88 -11.80 -9.10
CA ALA A 144 -2.72 -11.28 -9.80
C ALA A 144 -2.16 -12.32 -10.76
N TYR A 145 -1.40 -11.87 -11.75
CA TYR A 145 -0.72 -12.72 -12.70
C TYR A 145 0.78 -12.75 -12.39
N HIS A 146 1.30 -13.95 -12.12
CA HIS A 146 2.73 -14.17 -11.88
C HIS A 146 3.42 -14.48 -13.21
N ILE A 147 4.24 -13.54 -13.70
CA ILE A 147 4.82 -13.61 -15.05
C ILE A 147 5.70 -14.85 -15.22
N GLU A 148 6.64 -15.07 -14.30
CA GLU A 148 7.66 -16.14 -14.44
C GLU A 148 7.08 -17.54 -14.37
N LEU A 149 6.05 -17.73 -13.53
CA LEU A 149 5.40 -19.01 -13.35
C LEU A 149 4.30 -19.25 -14.39
N ASP A 150 3.84 -18.21 -15.11
CA ASP A 150 2.65 -18.24 -15.98
C ASP A 150 1.39 -18.77 -15.24
N HIS A 151 1.17 -18.28 -14.02
CA HIS A 151 0.02 -18.69 -13.20
C HIS A 151 -0.75 -17.48 -12.65
N ILE A 152 -2.06 -17.67 -12.49
CA ILE A 152 -2.88 -16.78 -11.69
C ILE A 152 -2.61 -17.09 -10.22
N VAL A 153 -2.30 -16.06 -9.46
CA VAL A 153 -2.01 -16.12 -8.02
C VAL A 153 -2.96 -15.19 -7.27
N TYR A 154 -3.00 -15.33 -5.95
CA TYR A 154 -3.74 -14.41 -5.08
C TYR A 154 -2.73 -13.51 -4.38
N LEU A 155 -2.72 -12.23 -4.74
CA LEU A 155 -1.92 -11.21 -4.08
C LEU A 155 -2.68 -10.73 -2.85
N LYS A 156 -2.01 -10.75 -1.70
CA LYS A 156 -2.52 -10.19 -0.45
C LYS A 156 -1.53 -9.13 0.00
N ASP A 157 -1.89 -7.87 -0.22
CA ASP A 157 -1.21 -6.71 0.31
C ASP A 157 -1.81 -6.38 1.69
N LEU A 158 -0.96 -6.16 2.67
CA LEU A 158 -1.38 -5.85 4.03
C LEU A 158 -0.40 -4.88 4.66
N TRP A 159 -0.94 -3.95 5.44
CA TRP A 159 -0.10 -3.11 6.28
C TRP A 159 0.54 -3.95 7.40
N CYS A 160 1.85 -4.16 7.31
CA CYS A 160 2.61 -4.96 8.26
C CYS A 160 2.77 -4.21 9.59
N ILE A 161 2.29 -4.82 10.68
CA ILE A 161 2.59 -4.34 12.03
C ILE A 161 3.95 -4.93 12.43
N VAL A 162 5.00 -4.14 12.29
CA VAL A 162 6.36 -4.54 12.67
C VAL A 162 6.52 -4.28 14.16
N THR A 163 6.26 -5.31 14.97
CA THR A 163 6.44 -5.26 16.43
C THR A 163 7.20 -6.49 16.90
N GLU A 164 8.03 -6.31 17.93
CA GLU A 164 8.81 -7.39 18.53
C GLU A 164 7.91 -8.57 18.93
N GLY A 165 8.24 -9.77 18.44
CA GLY A 165 7.49 -11.00 18.71
C GLY A 165 6.39 -11.35 17.71
N ILE A 166 6.09 -10.50 16.73
CA ILE A 166 5.19 -10.85 15.62
C ILE A 166 5.99 -11.50 14.50
N VAL A 167 5.64 -12.75 14.17
CA VAL A 167 6.25 -13.47 13.04
C VAL A 167 5.50 -13.09 11.76
N PRO A 168 6.19 -12.74 10.65
CA PRO A 168 5.55 -12.46 9.37
C PRO A 168 4.66 -13.62 8.92
N GLU A 169 3.47 -13.30 8.38
CA GLU A 169 2.49 -14.31 7.95
C GLU A 169 3.08 -15.29 6.92
N GLY A 170 3.95 -14.80 6.02
CA GLY A 170 4.67 -15.62 5.05
C GLY A 170 5.57 -16.68 5.68
N ASP A 171 6.30 -16.34 6.75
CA ASP A 171 7.16 -17.28 7.47
C ASP A 171 6.31 -18.35 8.19
N ILE A 172 5.15 -17.96 8.72
CA ILE A 172 4.19 -18.90 9.32
C ILE A 172 3.71 -19.90 8.26
N TYR A 173 3.31 -19.43 7.07
CA TYR A 173 2.94 -20.33 5.98
C TYR A 173 4.08 -21.26 5.56
N ALA A 174 5.32 -20.78 5.51
CA ALA A 174 6.47 -21.62 5.18
C ALA A 174 6.66 -22.76 6.19
N VAL A 175 6.54 -22.47 7.49
CA VAL A 175 6.63 -23.47 8.56
C VAL A 175 5.50 -24.50 8.46
N LEU A 176 4.25 -24.05 8.29
CA LEU A 176 3.09 -24.94 8.20
C LEU A 176 3.13 -25.85 6.96
N ASN A 177 3.49 -25.30 5.80
CA ASN A 177 3.64 -26.07 4.56
C ASN A 177 4.79 -27.10 4.68
N LYS A 178 5.92 -26.72 5.29
CA LYS A 178 7.04 -27.64 5.55
C LYS A 178 6.64 -28.78 6.50
N ALA A 179 5.77 -28.51 7.46
CA ALA A 179 5.23 -29.51 8.38
C ALA A 179 4.12 -30.39 7.76
N GLY A 180 3.70 -30.12 6.52
CA GLY A 180 2.66 -30.90 5.83
C GLY A 180 1.27 -30.75 6.45
N VAL A 181 0.97 -29.60 7.08
CA VAL A 181 -0.33 -29.34 7.68
C VAL A 181 -1.40 -29.25 6.57
N PRO A 182 -2.49 -30.02 6.64
CA PRO A 182 -3.52 -30.00 5.60
C PRO A 182 -4.32 -28.69 5.61
N HIS A 183 -4.90 -28.33 4.46
CA HIS A 183 -5.77 -27.16 4.27
C HIS A 183 -5.11 -25.79 4.52
N VAL A 184 -3.78 -25.71 4.45
CA VAL A 184 -3.02 -24.46 4.50
C VAL A 184 -2.75 -23.97 3.07
N PRO A 185 -2.98 -22.69 2.74
CA PRO A 185 -2.59 -22.12 1.46
C PRO A 185 -1.07 -22.23 1.22
N THR A 186 -0.69 -22.52 -0.02
CA THR A 186 0.72 -22.47 -0.42
C THR A 186 1.13 -21.02 -0.64
N CYS A 187 2.03 -20.51 0.20
CA CYS A 187 2.66 -19.21 0.00
C CYS A 187 3.77 -19.35 -1.04
N ILE A 188 3.62 -18.70 -2.20
CA ILE A 188 4.63 -18.72 -3.28
C ILE A 188 5.80 -17.80 -2.92
N THR A 189 5.47 -16.61 -2.42
CA THR A 189 6.41 -15.56 -2.04
C THR A 189 5.74 -14.64 -1.02
N SER A 190 6.56 -14.04 -0.16
CA SER A 190 6.17 -13.05 0.82
C SER A 190 7.35 -12.15 1.10
N GLY A 191 7.10 -10.88 1.31
CA GLY A 191 8.14 -9.90 1.58
C GLY A 191 7.53 -8.58 2.02
N GLU A 192 8.36 -7.74 2.60
CA GLU A 192 8.05 -6.33 2.79
C GLU A 192 8.34 -5.59 1.48
N VAL A 193 7.44 -4.66 1.15
CA VAL A 193 7.34 -3.98 -0.14
C VAL A 193 7.20 -2.49 0.11
#